data_AF-A0A0W8E3U6-F1
#
_entry.id   AF-A0A0W8E3U6-F1
#
_cell.length_a   1.000
_cell.length_b   1.000
_cell.length_c   1.000
_cell.angle_alpha   90.00
_cell.angle_beta   90.00
_cell.angle_gamma   90.00
#
_symmetry.space_group_name_H-M   'P 1'
#
loop_
_entity.id
_entity.type
_entity.pdbx_description
1 polymer ?
#
loop_
_entity_poly.entity_id
_entity_poly.type
_entity_poly.pdbx_seq_one_letter_code
_entity_poly.pdbx_strand_id
1 'polypeptide(L)'
;MRRALIRFEDVGPGSPYDSAEALHKLRIIADYLASEGVPFHISIIPRFIDPSTGYDKSIDMNHDPYVRVFIDTIKYCCEKNAALGMHGYTHQYSESVSADGWEFAFSYDDSCPPDDVEGACSQPDAFIGSYAYSRLKQGFNTFAKSDLRLGWGFSTPHYTASPVQRCIIEAWSGLLFENSPCGSTPRQAALFDKDNEFYRGVIYVPTPLFYIMPDRADLDVERICQEIREYQADELAAFFYHPYLDFPFITKSQNGEVSYDENSYLKRLISCFKKEGFVFVPILSLFDFVPASRRTGFYPGTENIIFTGRIDNSSKIGLIVWQPASGNWFLEPCPLENYPSRQYPLIQDSAGGCAMEKWAQGKEWTPLIGDFNGDGIDDVVVWNYLNGDWQVAINNGSVLTPDLGRGDFSWLQPWARGKGWVPFVGDFDGDGKDDILVWDTGTGIWQVALSDGRQFLPSPGRGDFIWLEGWAVGSEWVPMIGDFNGDGKSDIVAWNPDTGEWRVAMSNGSRFVPEGGKPDAVWLGPWALGTEWKALVGDFNGDGCDDIVVVNPDRGEWQVALSNGDHFRPTGNVFYPWAADPDMQPYTGDFNGDGTYAIMARHPNLRNGTLDVAVSVLDK
;
A
#
# COMPACT_ATOMS: atom_id res chain seq x y z
N MET A 1 7.77 16.32 -15.68
CA MET A 1 7.25 15.68 -16.90
C MET A 1 5.77 15.98 -16.99
N ARG A 2 5.22 16.37 -18.15
CA ARG A 2 3.76 16.62 -18.29
C ARG A 2 3.03 15.28 -18.34
N ARG A 3 2.16 15.01 -17.36
CA ARG A 3 1.52 13.69 -17.18
C ARG A 3 0.10 13.69 -17.71
N ALA A 4 -0.29 12.59 -18.35
CA ALA A 4 -1.64 12.37 -18.84
C ALA A 4 -2.21 11.02 -18.40
N LEU A 5 -3.54 10.94 -18.30
CA LEU A 5 -4.28 9.71 -18.05
C LEU A 5 -5.46 9.59 -19.00
N ILE A 6 -5.79 8.37 -19.37
CA ILE A 6 -7.03 8.03 -20.05
C ILE A 6 -7.74 6.93 -19.27
N ARG A 7 -9.05 7.08 -19.10
CA ARG A 7 -9.94 6.06 -18.54
C ARG A 7 -11.06 5.69 -19.50
N PHE A 8 -11.20 4.41 -19.80
CA PHE A 8 -12.35 3.84 -20.48
C PHE A 8 -13.51 3.64 -19.53
N GLU A 9 -14.71 4.06 -19.93
CA GLU A 9 -15.93 3.97 -19.12
C GLU A 9 -16.99 3.06 -19.69
N ASP A 10 -17.91 2.70 -18.79
CA ASP A 10 -19.09 1.88 -19.03
C ASP A 10 -18.78 0.52 -19.67
N VAL A 11 -17.61 -0.05 -19.35
CA VAL A 11 -17.21 -1.35 -19.89
C VAL A 11 -17.81 -2.45 -19.02
N GLY A 12 -18.86 -3.10 -19.52
CA GLY A 12 -19.54 -4.19 -18.81
C GLY A 12 -19.79 -5.40 -19.71
N PRO A 13 -20.16 -6.56 -19.14
CA PRO A 13 -20.51 -7.77 -19.90
C PRO A 13 -21.91 -7.62 -20.51
N GLY A 14 -22.15 -6.57 -21.30
CA GLY A 14 -23.42 -6.25 -21.95
C GLY A 14 -23.23 -5.16 -23.01
N SER A 15 -24.33 -4.61 -23.53
CA SER A 15 -24.27 -3.59 -24.59
C SER A 15 -23.42 -2.37 -24.15
N PRO A 16 -22.57 -1.80 -25.03
CA PRO A 16 -22.35 -2.15 -26.45
C PRO A 16 -21.28 -3.21 -26.71
N TYR A 17 -20.85 -3.95 -25.67
CA TYR A 17 -19.81 -4.98 -25.73
C TYR A 17 -20.37 -6.41 -25.87
N ASP A 18 -21.67 -6.53 -26.17
CA ASP A 18 -22.45 -7.77 -26.21
C ASP A 18 -22.20 -8.69 -27.41
N SER A 19 -21.22 -8.37 -28.26
CA SER A 19 -20.90 -9.13 -29.47
C SER A 19 -19.41 -9.43 -29.61
N ALA A 20 -19.09 -10.55 -30.26
CA ALA A 20 -17.71 -10.91 -30.57
C ALA A 20 -17.00 -9.87 -31.44
N GLU A 21 -17.74 -9.15 -32.30
CA GLU A 21 -17.20 -8.05 -33.08
C GLU A 21 -16.79 -6.87 -32.19
N ALA A 22 -17.67 -6.43 -31.27
CA ALA A 22 -17.38 -5.34 -30.35
C ALA A 22 -16.18 -5.66 -29.46
N LEU A 23 -16.11 -6.88 -28.90
CA LEU A 23 -14.97 -7.32 -28.09
C LEU A 23 -13.67 -7.38 -28.90
N HIS A 24 -13.72 -7.81 -30.16
CA HIS A 24 -12.55 -7.78 -31.03
C HIS A 24 -12.09 -6.34 -31.33
N LYS A 25 -13.02 -5.41 -31.55
CA LYS A 25 -12.71 -3.98 -31.73
C LYS A 25 -12.06 -3.38 -30.49
N LEU A 26 -12.52 -3.76 -29.29
CA LEU A 26 -11.87 -3.35 -28.04
C LEU A 26 -10.42 -3.84 -27.94
N ARG A 27 -10.11 -5.07 -28.39
CA ARG A 27 -8.72 -5.57 -28.46
C ARG A 27 -7.87 -4.76 -29.44
N ILE A 28 -8.42 -4.37 -30.59
CA ILE A 28 -7.72 -3.54 -31.59
C ILE A 28 -7.40 -2.14 -31.02
N ILE A 29 -8.31 -1.57 -30.23
CA ILE A 29 -8.05 -0.32 -29.49
C ILE A 29 -6.91 -0.51 -28.48
N ALA A 30 -6.92 -1.61 -27.71
CA ALA A 30 -5.86 -1.92 -26.76
C ALA A 30 -4.49 -2.12 -27.45
N ASP A 31 -4.46 -2.80 -28.61
CA ASP A 31 -3.25 -2.96 -29.42
C ASP A 31 -2.69 -1.63 -29.88
N TYR A 32 -3.55 -0.69 -30.29
CA TYR A 32 -3.14 0.67 -30.65
C TYR A 32 -2.55 1.42 -29.46
N LEU A 33 -3.22 1.42 -28.29
CA LEU A 33 -2.68 2.11 -27.12
C LEU A 33 -1.34 1.51 -26.67
N ALA A 34 -1.20 0.18 -26.72
CA ALA A 34 0.07 -0.47 -26.42
C ALA A 34 1.17 -0.16 -27.45
N SER A 35 0.86 -0.10 -28.74
CA SER A 35 1.85 0.28 -29.76
C SER A 35 2.32 1.72 -29.61
N GLU A 36 1.46 2.57 -29.05
CA GLU A 36 1.78 3.94 -28.66
C GLU A 36 2.42 4.04 -27.26
N GLY A 37 2.60 2.94 -26.51
CA GLY A 37 3.13 2.97 -25.15
C GLY A 37 2.26 3.78 -24.18
N VAL A 38 0.93 3.78 -24.40
CA VAL A 38 -0.06 4.48 -23.58
C VAL A 38 -0.67 3.50 -22.58
N PRO A 39 -0.30 3.56 -21.28
CA PRO A 39 -1.08 2.89 -20.25
C PRO A 39 -2.48 3.51 -20.17
N PHE A 40 -3.48 2.68 -19.87
CA PHE A 40 -4.87 3.11 -19.81
C PHE A 40 -5.63 2.42 -18.68
N HIS A 41 -6.78 2.98 -18.31
CA HIS A 41 -7.56 2.50 -17.17
C HIS A 41 -8.93 2.08 -17.66
N ILE A 42 -9.49 0.99 -17.14
CA ILE A 42 -10.84 0.54 -17.51
C ILE A 42 -11.73 0.53 -16.28
N SER A 43 -12.79 1.31 -16.33
CA SER A 43 -13.89 1.32 -15.37
C SER A 43 -14.89 0.22 -15.75
N ILE A 44 -14.87 -0.88 -15.01
CA ILE A 44 -15.68 -2.07 -15.27
C ILE A 44 -17.00 -2.01 -14.50
N ILE A 45 -18.11 -2.27 -15.18
CA ILE A 45 -19.42 -2.56 -14.57
C ILE A 45 -19.48 -4.07 -14.31
N PRO A 46 -19.45 -4.54 -13.04
CA PRO A 46 -19.36 -5.97 -12.74
C PRO A 46 -20.54 -6.80 -13.23
N ARG A 47 -21.75 -6.25 -13.23
CA ARG A 47 -22.96 -6.93 -13.68
C ARG A 47 -23.82 -6.03 -14.53
N PHE A 48 -24.11 -6.47 -15.74
CA PHE A 48 -24.94 -5.75 -16.69
C PHE A 48 -26.35 -6.36 -16.71
N ILE A 49 -27.36 -5.51 -16.55
CA ILE A 49 -28.77 -5.88 -16.51
C ILE A 49 -29.55 -5.00 -17.49
N ASP A 50 -30.35 -5.62 -18.35
CA ASP A 50 -31.39 -4.96 -19.15
C ASP A 50 -32.74 -5.65 -18.86
N PRO A 51 -33.58 -5.05 -18.00
CA PRO A 51 -34.88 -5.61 -17.63
C PRO A 51 -35.84 -5.75 -18.82
N SER A 52 -35.71 -4.93 -19.86
CA SER A 52 -36.62 -4.92 -21.01
C SER A 52 -36.46 -6.15 -21.90
N THR A 53 -35.25 -6.71 -21.94
CA THR A 53 -34.90 -7.92 -22.70
C THR A 53 -34.72 -9.16 -21.82
N GLY A 54 -34.63 -8.98 -20.49
CA GLY A 54 -34.29 -10.04 -19.54
C GLY A 54 -32.80 -10.41 -19.56
N TYR A 55 -31.94 -9.54 -20.11
CA TYR A 55 -30.51 -9.74 -20.12
C TYR A 55 -29.92 -9.50 -18.72
N ASP A 56 -29.10 -10.44 -18.26
CA ASP A 56 -28.45 -10.38 -16.95
C ASP A 56 -27.15 -11.19 -17.00
N LYS A 57 -26.02 -10.49 -17.03
CA LYS A 57 -24.69 -11.10 -17.07
C LYS A 57 -23.79 -10.44 -16.05
N SER A 58 -23.10 -11.26 -15.27
CA SER A 58 -22.13 -10.85 -14.26
C SER A 58 -20.76 -11.44 -14.58
N ILE A 59 -19.69 -10.70 -14.31
CA ILE A 59 -18.32 -11.13 -14.62
C ILE A 59 -17.88 -12.40 -13.87
N ASP A 60 -18.58 -12.80 -12.81
CA ASP A 60 -18.35 -14.04 -12.06
C ASP A 60 -19.14 -15.26 -12.60
N MET A 61 -19.87 -15.10 -13.71
CA MET A 61 -20.54 -16.21 -14.41
C MET A 61 -19.54 -17.05 -15.21
N ASN A 62 -18.60 -17.70 -14.52
CA ASN A 62 -17.43 -18.39 -15.08
C ASN A 62 -17.75 -19.56 -16.04
N HIS A 63 -19.00 -19.97 -16.18
CA HIS A 63 -19.46 -21.00 -17.12
C HIS A 63 -20.20 -20.45 -18.34
N ASP A 64 -20.52 -19.16 -18.36
CA ASP A 64 -21.20 -18.54 -19.49
C ASP A 64 -20.21 -18.32 -20.67
N PRO A 65 -20.51 -18.82 -21.88
CA PRO A 65 -19.59 -18.71 -23.01
C PRO A 65 -19.25 -17.28 -23.42
N TYR A 66 -20.22 -16.37 -23.35
CA TYR A 66 -19.99 -14.96 -23.70
C TYR A 66 -19.16 -14.27 -22.62
N VAL A 67 -19.51 -14.46 -21.34
CA VAL A 67 -18.76 -13.86 -20.23
C VAL A 67 -17.29 -14.28 -20.25
N ARG A 68 -16.98 -15.53 -20.59
CA ARG A 68 -15.57 -15.97 -20.77
C ARG A 68 -14.84 -15.15 -21.84
N VAL A 69 -15.46 -14.93 -23.00
CA VAL A 69 -14.86 -14.13 -24.08
C VAL A 69 -14.71 -12.66 -23.68
N PHE A 70 -15.65 -12.12 -22.91
CA PHE A 70 -15.53 -10.78 -22.32
C PHE A 70 -14.33 -10.73 -21.36
N ILE A 71 -14.24 -11.65 -20.40
CA ILE A 71 -13.14 -11.72 -19.43
C ILE A 71 -11.79 -11.88 -20.13
N ASP A 72 -11.68 -12.76 -21.12
CA ASP A 72 -10.46 -12.94 -21.91
C ASP A 72 -10.08 -11.66 -22.66
N THR A 73 -11.07 -10.88 -23.10
CA THR A 73 -10.83 -9.59 -23.75
C THR A 73 -10.32 -8.54 -22.76
N ILE A 74 -10.88 -8.50 -21.55
CA ILE A 74 -10.40 -7.57 -20.52
C ILE A 74 -9.00 -7.96 -20.05
N LYS A 75 -8.72 -9.26 -19.85
CA LYS A 75 -7.35 -9.76 -19.55
C LYS A 75 -6.38 -9.39 -20.67
N TYR A 76 -6.78 -9.53 -21.93
CA TYR A 76 -5.97 -9.08 -23.07
C TYR A 76 -5.66 -7.58 -22.97
N CYS A 77 -6.62 -6.74 -22.62
CA CYS A 77 -6.35 -5.32 -22.38
C CYS A 77 -5.33 -5.11 -21.24
N CYS A 78 -5.40 -5.87 -20.16
CA CYS A 78 -4.41 -5.79 -19.08
C CYS A 78 -2.99 -6.14 -19.55
N GLU A 79 -2.85 -7.18 -20.39
CA GLU A 79 -1.57 -7.50 -21.07
C GLU A 79 -1.06 -6.38 -21.99
N LYS A 80 -1.93 -5.42 -22.33
CA LYS A 80 -1.65 -4.19 -23.11
C LYS A 80 -1.55 -2.94 -22.23
N ASN A 81 -1.19 -3.09 -20.96
CA ASN A 81 -1.03 -2.00 -19.98
C ASN A 81 -2.35 -1.35 -19.52
N ALA A 82 -3.46 -2.10 -19.52
CA ALA A 82 -4.68 -1.66 -18.87
C ALA A 82 -4.67 -1.95 -17.36
N ALA A 83 -5.14 -1.01 -16.56
CA ALA A 83 -5.44 -1.22 -15.14
C ALA A 83 -6.95 -1.12 -14.87
N LEU A 84 -7.51 -2.08 -14.13
CA LEU A 84 -8.96 -2.17 -13.91
C LEU A 84 -9.39 -1.42 -12.65
N GLY A 85 -10.52 -0.73 -12.72
CA GLY A 85 -11.24 -0.23 -11.55
C GLY A 85 -12.71 -0.60 -11.64
N MET A 86 -13.41 -0.46 -10.51
CA MET A 86 -14.83 -0.75 -10.44
C MET A 86 -15.65 0.51 -10.72
N HIS A 87 -16.71 0.36 -11.51
CA HIS A 87 -17.64 1.44 -11.87
C HIS A 87 -19.05 1.09 -11.42
N GLY A 88 -19.31 1.28 -10.12
CA GLY A 88 -20.51 0.76 -9.49
C GLY A 88 -20.52 -0.78 -9.43
N TYR A 89 -21.68 -1.37 -9.12
CA TYR A 89 -21.91 -2.80 -9.25
C TYR A 89 -22.76 -3.14 -10.48
N THR A 90 -23.82 -2.36 -10.74
CA THR A 90 -24.61 -2.53 -11.99
C THR A 90 -24.77 -1.26 -12.80
N HIS A 91 -24.32 -0.10 -12.30
CA HIS A 91 -24.53 1.19 -12.93
C HIS A 91 -26.02 1.41 -13.28
N GLN A 92 -26.91 1.10 -12.33
CA GLN A 92 -28.35 1.07 -12.50
C GLN A 92 -29.07 1.17 -11.14
N TYR A 93 -30.25 1.78 -11.14
CA TYR A 93 -31.25 1.67 -10.08
C TYR A 93 -32.63 1.30 -10.63
N SER A 94 -33.38 0.52 -9.85
CA SER A 94 -34.69 -0.01 -10.24
C SER A 94 -34.65 -0.71 -11.61
N GLU A 95 -35.58 -0.39 -12.52
CA GLU A 95 -35.76 -1.04 -13.82
C GLU A 95 -35.01 -0.31 -14.97
N SER A 96 -34.06 0.59 -14.68
CA SER A 96 -33.22 1.22 -15.71
C SER A 96 -32.32 0.17 -16.40
N VAL A 97 -31.69 0.49 -17.52
CA VAL A 97 -30.65 -0.39 -18.10
C VAL A 97 -29.31 -0.05 -17.45
N SER A 98 -28.47 -1.06 -17.21
CA SER A 98 -27.07 -0.84 -16.81
C SER A 98 -26.36 0.14 -17.76
N ALA A 99 -25.51 0.99 -17.20
CA ALA A 99 -24.80 2.09 -17.88
C ALA A 99 -25.65 3.33 -18.22
N ASP A 100 -26.97 3.20 -18.30
CA ASP A 100 -27.89 4.33 -18.50
C ASP A 100 -28.50 4.85 -17.19
N GLY A 101 -28.47 4.03 -16.13
CA GLY A 101 -29.16 4.28 -14.87
C GLY A 101 -28.27 4.82 -13.75
N TRP A 102 -28.91 5.43 -12.75
CA TRP A 102 -28.21 6.00 -11.59
C TRP A 102 -28.09 4.99 -10.46
N GLU A 103 -26.91 4.41 -10.24
CA GLU A 103 -26.73 3.46 -9.13
C GLU A 103 -26.66 4.15 -7.76
N PHE A 104 -26.33 5.43 -7.71
CA PHE A 104 -26.20 6.19 -6.47
C PHE A 104 -26.95 7.52 -6.64
N ALA A 105 -27.08 8.29 -5.56
CA ALA A 105 -27.92 9.47 -5.56
C ALA A 105 -27.37 10.60 -6.43
N PHE A 106 -28.25 11.18 -7.26
CA PHE A 106 -28.06 12.46 -7.95
C PHE A 106 -28.94 13.53 -7.29
N SER A 107 -28.45 14.77 -7.17
CA SER A 107 -29.12 15.81 -6.38
C SER A 107 -30.47 16.31 -6.96
N TYR A 108 -30.91 15.84 -8.13
CA TYR A 108 -32.06 16.40 -8.87
C TYR A 108 -32.89 15.38 -9.67
N ASP A 109 -32.75 14.06 -9.45
CA ASP A 109 -33.40 13.05 -10.29
C ASP A 109 -34.26 12.07 -9.46
N ASP A 110 -35.55 11.98 -9.79
CA ASP A 110 -36.52 11.06 -9.18
C ASP A 110 -36.24 9.58 -9.50
N SER A 111 -35.35 9.30 -10.46
CA SER A 111 -34.93 7.95 -10.88
C SER A 111 -33.68 7.41 -10.13
N CYS A 112 -33.20 8.13 -9.11
CA CYS A 112 -32.10 7.70 -8.25
C CYS A 112 -32.56 6.87 -7.05
N PRO A 113 -31.67 6.06 -6.44
CA PRO A 113 -31.96 5.45 -5.15
C PRO A 113 -32.19 6.51 -4.07
N PRO A 114 -33.02 6.21 -3.04
CA PRO A 114 -33.07 7.05 -1.86
C PRO A 114 -31.69 7.12 -1.20
N ASP A 115 -31.42 8.23 -0.52
CA ASP A 115 -30.20 8.39 0.26
C ASP A 115 -30.15 7.37 1.42
N ASP A 116 -28.93 6.99 1.79
CA ASP A 116 -28.66 6.18 2.96
C ASP A 116 -28.86 6.98 4.26
N VAL A 117 -29.15 6.28 5.36
CA VAL A 117 -29.36 6.92 6.65
C VAL A 117 -28.07 7.59 7.14
N GLU A 118 -28.14 8.81 7.66
CA GLU A 118 -26.97 9.58 8.12
C GLU A 118 -26.08 8.80 9.11
N GLY A 119 -26.70 7.97 9.97
CA GLY A 119 -26.00 7.10 10.92
C GLY A 119 -25.07 6.06 10.26
N ALA A 120 -25.25 5.76 8.97
CA ALA A 120 -24.40 4.82 8.24
C ALA A 120 -22.93 5.25 8.18
N CYS A 121 -22.63 6.53 8.36
CA CYS A 121 -21.25 7.04 8.39
C CYS A 121 -20.54 6.92 9.74
N SER A 122 -21.23 6.45 10.78
CA SER A 122 -20.67 6.38 12.14
C SER A 122 -21.10 5.16 12.95
N GLN A 123 -22.10 4.40 12.50
CA GLN A 123 -22.63 3.25 13.23
C GLN A 123 -22.46 1.97 12.40
N PRO A 124 -21.70 0.96 12.89
CA PRO A 124 -21.43 -0.26 12.13
C PRO A 124 -22.68 -0.97 11.60
N ASP A 125 -23.74 -1.08 12.42
CA ASP A 125 -24.99 -1.75 12.00
C ASP A 125 -25.70 -1.00 10.88
N ALA A 126 -25.75 0.34 10.94
CA ALA A 126 -26.34 1.17 9.89
C ALA A 126 -25.48 1.17 8.62
N PHE A 127 -24.16 1.15 8.77
CA PHE A 127 -23.21 1.04 7.66
C PHE A 127 -23.44 -0.26 6.87
N ILE A 128 -23.47 -1.41 7.57
CA ILE A 128 -23.71 -2.72 6.96
C ILE A 128 -25.12 -2.83 6.36
N GLY A 129 -26.10 -2.16 6.97
CA GLY A 129 -27.48 -2.12 6.49
C GLY A 129 -27.75 -1.17 5.33
N SER A 130 -26.78 -0.35 4.94
CA SER A 130 -26.95 0.69 3.90
C SER A 130 -27.06 0.10 2.49
N TYR A 131 -27.79 0.81 1.63
CA TYR A 131 -27.90 0.52 0.21
C TYR A 131 -26.53 0.57 -0.45
N ALA A 132 -25.76 1.66 -0.30
CA ALA A 132 -24.44 1.78 -0.93
C ALA A 132 -23.46 0.69 -0.48
N TYR A 133 -23.44 0.32 0.81
CA TYR A 133 -22.63 -0.81 1.29
C TYR A 133 -23.01 -2.10 0.57
N SER A 134 -24.30 -2.38 0.41
CA SER A 134 -24.76 -3.60 -0.26
C SER A 134 -24.30 -3.65 -1.72
N ARG A 135 -24.25 -2.51 -2.42
CA ARG A 135 -23.80 -2.41 -3.81
C ARG A 135 -22.29 -2.64 -3.92
N LEU A 136 -21.51 -1.93 -3.12
CA LEU A 136 -20.04 -2.08 -3.09
C LEU A 136 -19.63 -3.50 -2.71
N LYS A 137 -20.26 -4.08 -1.66
CA LYS A 137 -20.03 -5.47 -1.25
C LYS A 137 -20.30 -6.45 -2.39
N GLN A 138 -21.37 -6.27 -3.15
CA GLN A 138 -21.66 -7.13 -4.28
C GLN A 138 -20.60 -6.97 -5.39
N GLY A 139 -20.26 -5.74 -5.77
CA GLY A 139 -19.24 -5.48 -6.78
C GLY A 139 -17.88 -6.09 -6.44
N PHE A 140 -17.34 -5.81 -5.25
CA PHE A 140 -16.05 -6.39 -4.81
C PHE A 140 -16.10 -7.91 -4.70
N ASN A 141 -17.21 -8.50 -4.20
CA ASN A 141 -17.37 -9.95 -4.15
C ASN A 141 -17.43 -10.58 -5.56
N THR A 142 -18.06 -9.90 -6.51
CA THR A 142 -18.12 -10.32 -7.90
C THR A 142 -16.71 -10.32 -8.50
N PHE A 143 -15.90 -9.29 -8.26
CA PHE A 143 -14.49 -9.30 -8.66
C PHE A 143 -13.71 -10.45 -8.02
N ALA A 144 -13.86 -10.67 -6.71
CA ALA A 144 -13.16 -11.74 -5.98
C ALA A 144 -13.50 -13.15 -6.50
N LYS A 145 -14.71 -13.36 -7.02
CA LYS A 145 -15.15 -14.63 -7.65
C LYS A 145 -14.85 -14.72 -9.14
N SER A 146 -14.47 -13.59 -9.75
CA SER A 146 -14.08 -13.52 -11.15
C SER A 146 -12.58 -13.76 -11.31
N ASP A 147 -12.22 -13.90 -12.56
CA ASP A 147 -10.86 -14.04 -13.06
C ASP A 147 -10.16 -12.68 -13.30
N LEU A 148 -10.81 -11.57 -12.95
CA LEU A 148 -10.27 -10.22 -13.03
C LEU A 148 -9.70 -9.76 -11.68
N ARG A 149 -8.71 -8.88 -11.72
CA ARG A 149 -8.11 -8.24 -10.56
C ARG A 149 -8.19 -6.73 -10.72
N LEU A 150 -8.70 -6.06 -9.69
CA LEU A 150 -8.74 -4.60 -9.66
C LEU A 150 -7.34 -4.06 -9.40
N GLY A 151 -6.97 -2.99 -10.09
CA GLY A 151 -5.65 -2.37 -10.04
C GLY A 151 -5.61 -0.98 -9.42
N TRP A 152 -6.72 -0.24 -9.27
CA TRP A 152 -6.64 1.11 -8.68
C TRP A 152 -7.75 1.48 -7.68
N GLY A 153 -8.98 1.00 -7.83
CA GLY A 153 -10.06 1.39 -6.90
C GLY A 153 -11.43 1.47 -7.54
N PHE A 154 -12.09 2.61 -7.33
CA PHE A 154 -13.49 2.82 -7.64
C PHE A 154 -13.76 4.15 -8.34
N SER A 155 -14.71 4.14 -9.27
CA SER A 155 -15.30 5.34 -9.85
C SER A 155 -16.80 5.25 -9.69
N THR A 156 -17.41 6.35 -9.28
CA THR A 156 -18.84 6.41 -9.08
C THR A 156 -19.54 6.54 -10.43
N PRO A 157 -20.51 5.67 -10.75
CA PRO A 157 -21.51 5.89 -11.80
C PRO A 157 -21.94 7.34 -11.92
N HIS A 158 -21.74 7.91 -13.11
CA HIS A 158 -22.02 9.32 -13.42
C HIS A 158 -21.44 10.35 -12.42
N TYR A 159 -20.45 9.97 -11.62
CA TYR A 159 -19.74 10.80 -10.63
C TYR A 159 -20.59 11.33 -9.50
N THR A 160 -21.70 10.67 -9.20
CA THR A 160 -22.70 11.20 -8.27
C THR A 160 -23.03 10.24 -7.17
N ALA A 161 -22.96 10.74 -5.95
CA ALA A 161 -23.41 10.08 -4.75
C ALA A 161 -23.84 11.16 -3.76
N SER A 162 -24.77 10.84 -2.87
CA SER A 162 -25.06 11.70 -1.73
C SER A 162 -23.84 11.81 -0.81
N PRO A 163 -23.81 12.78 0.13
CA PRO A 163 -22.74 12.85 1.13
C PRO A 163 -22.59 11.57 1.96
N VAL A 164 -23.69 10.89 2.30
CA VAL A 164 -23.67 9.65 3.11
C VAL A 164 -23.13 8.50 2.28
N GLN A 165 -23.66 8.29 1.08
CA GLN A 165 -23.19 7.27 0.15
C GLN A 165 -21.72 7.48 -0.22
N ARG A 166 -21.28 8.74 -0.36
CA ARG A 166 -19.88 9.08 -0.60
C ARG A 166 -18.98 8.60 0.52
N CYS A 167 -19.34 8.88 1.77
CA CYS A 167 -18.60 8.41 2.94
C CYS A 167 -18.54 6.87 2.97
N ILE A 168 -19.60 6.18 2.57
CA ILE A 168 -19.59 4.71 2.43
C ILE A 168 -18.64 4.27 1.32
N ILE A 169 -18.66 4.91 0.14
CA ILE A 169 -17.74 4.61 -0.97
C ILE A 169 -16.28 4.81 -0.56
N GLU A 170 -15.96 5.91 0.13
CA GLU A 170 -14.62 6.19 0.65
C GLU A 170 -14.18 5.16 1.71
N ALA A 171 -15.13 4.56 2.44
CA ALA A 171 -14.84 3.45 3.34
C ALA A 171 -14.51 2.15 2.62
N TRP A 172 -14.87 2.00 1.35
CA TRP A 172 -14.59 0.79 0.54
C TRP A 172 -13.39 0.92 -0.39
N SER A 173 -13.03 2.13 -0.84
CA SER A 173 -11.90 2.36 -1.75
C SER A 173 -11.09 3.57 -1.33
N GLY A 174 -9.76 3.43 -1.33
CA GLY A 174 -8.86 4.51 -0.97
C GLY A 174 -8.40 5.41 -2.08
N LEU A 175 -8.64 5.01 -3.31
CA LEU A 175 -8.38 5.78 -4.50
C LEU A 175 -9.65 5.82 -5.34
N LEU A 176 -10.08 7.04 -5.65
CA LEU A 176 -11.23 7.34 -6.48
C LEU A 176 -10.73 8.09 -7.72
N PHE A 177 -10.95 7.51 -8.90
CA PHE A 177 -10.53 8.14 -10.15
C PHE A 177 -11.58 9.15 -10.62
N GLU A 178 -11.92 10.15 -9.81
CA GLU A 178 -12.89 11.17 -10.19
C GLU A 178 -12.60 12.49 -9.51
N ASN A 179 -13.34 13.52 -9.91
CA ASN A 179 -13.22 14.83 -9.30
C ASN A 179 -13.65 14.78 -7.83
N SER A 180 -12.87 15.42 -6.96
CA SER A 180 -13.22 15.53 -5.55
C SER A 180 -14.50 16.35 -5.36
N PRO A 181 -15.44 15.90 -4.50
CA PRO A 181 -16.63 16.70 -4.17
C PRO A 181 -16.29 17.93 -3.29
N CYS A 182 -15.09 18.01 -2.72
CA CYS A 182 -14.73 19.00 -1.71
C CYS A 182 -13.96 20.24 -2.24
N GLY A 183 -13.66 20.37 -3.54
CA GLY A 183 -13.00 21.57 -4.05
C GLY A 183 -12.17 21.44 -5.33
N SER A 184 -11.63 22.58 -5.75
CA SER A 184 -11.30 22.96 -7.14
C SER A 184 -9.81 22.90 -7.52
N THR A 185 -9.09 21.82 -7.23
CA THR A 185 -7.81 21.56 -7.92
C THR A 185 -8.09 20.59 -9.08
N PRO A 186 -8.77 21.02 -10.17
CA PRO A 186 -9.25 20.11 -11.21
C PRO A 186 -8.10 19.35 -11.88
N ARG A 187 -6.86 19.82 -11.78
CA ARG A 187 -5.70 19.30 -12.51
C ARG A 187 -4.63 18.67 -11.61
N GLN A 188 -4.93 18.34 -10.36
CA GLN A 188 -3.98 17.66 -9.48
C GLN A 188 -4.69 16.57 -8.71
N ALA A 189 -4.06 15.40 -8.62
CA ALA A 189 -4.53 14.39 -7.69
C ALA A 189 -4.23 14.84 -6.26
N ALA A 190 -5.15 14.53 -5.35
CA ALA A 190 -5.08 15.03 -3.98
C ALA A 190 -5.48 13.95 -2.98
N LEU A 191 -4.70 13.86 -1.91
CA LEU A 191 -5.01 13.08 -0.73
C LEU A 191 -5.75 13.97 0.28
N PHE A 192 -6.87 13.48 0.79
CA PHE A 192 -7.65 14.14 1.83
C PHE A 192 -7.62 13.30 3.11
N ASP A 193 -6.96 13.80 4.16
CA ASP A 193 -6.95 13.15 5.48
C ASP A 193 -8.31 13.33 6.18
N LYS A 194 -9.24 12.39 5.97
CA LYS A 194 -10.55 12.38 6.63
C LYS A 194 -10.54 11.35 7.75
N ASP A 195 -10.71 11.78 9.00
CA ASP A 195 -10.96 10.87 10.13
C ASP A 195 -12.45 10.44 10.15
N ASN A 196 -12.72 9.21 9.73
CA ASN A 196 -14.05 8.60 9.79
C ASN A 196 -14.01 7.27 10.56
N GLU A 197 -15.11 6.85 11.18
CA GLU A 197 -15.16 5.57 11.93
C GLU A 197 -14.60 4.37 11.13
N PHE A 198 -14.80 4.34 9.80
CA PHE A 198 -14.47 3.20 8.96
C PHE A 198 -13.20 3.34 8.11
N TYR A 199 -12.66 4.55 7.97
CA TYR A 199 -11.47 4.79 7.15
C TYR A 199 -10.70 6.06 7.55
N ARG A 200 -9.45 6.14 7.10
CA ARG A 200 -8.65 7.36 7.08
C ARG A 200 -8.03 7.61 5.73
N GLY A 201 -8.09 8.86 5.27
CA GLY A 201 -7.48 9.25 4.02
C GLY A 201 -8.28 8.81 2.80
N VAL A 202 -8.31 9.61 1.74
CA VAL A 202 -8.81 9.20 0.43
C VAL A 202 -8.12 10.00 -0.65
N ILE A 203 -7.69 9.31 -1.71
CA ILE A 203 -7.10 9.92 -2.89
C ILE A 203 -8.19 10.15 -3.93
N TYR A 204 -8.25 11.36 -4.46
CA TYR A 204 -9.02 11.68 -5.66
C TYR A 204 -8.08 12.01 -6.81
N VAL A 205 -8.22 11.29 -7.92
CA VAL A 205 -7.53 11.58 -9.18
C VAL A 205 -8.54 12.21 -10.13
N PRO A 206 -8.47 13.51 -10.44
CA PRO A 206 -9.50 14.16 -11.24
C PRO A 206 -9.38 13.84 -12.73
N THR A 207 -10.44 14.08 -13.47
CA THR A 207 -10.49 14.05 -14.94
C THR A 207 -10.87 15.45 -15.48
N PRO A 208 -9.96 16.44 -15.43
CA PRO A 208 -10.30 17.84 -15.72
C PRO A 208 -10.79 18.08 -17.14
N LEU A 209 -10.41 17.22 -18.08
CA LEU A 209 -10.75 17.38 -19.50
C LEU A 209 -12.12 16.80 -19.84
N PHE A 210 -12.81 16.17 -18.88
CA PHE A 210 -14.13 15.55 -19.03
C PHE A 210 -14.19 14.47 -20.13
N TYR A 211 -15.40 14.01 -20.47
CA TYR A 211 -15.60 13.09 -21.59
C TYR A 211 -15.78 13.75 -22.94
N ILE A 212 -15.69 12.86 -23.93
CA ILE A 212 -16.06 13.04 -25.31
C ILE A 212 -17.53 12.61 -25.43
N MET A 213 -18.42 13.55 -25.69
CA MET A 213 -19.84 13.25 -25.88
C MET A 213 -20.07 12.64 -27.28
N PRO A 214 -20.85 11.54 -27.42
CA PRO A 214 -21.07 10.89 -28.72
C PRO A 214 -21.63 11.82 -29.81
N ASP A 215 -22.49 12.76 -29.47
CA ASP A 215 -23.18 13.67 -30.40
C ASP A 215 -22.32 14.86 -30.87
N ARG A 216 -21.17 15.10 -30.22
CA ARG A 216 -20.25 16.21 -30.52
C ARG A 216 -18.79 15.83 -30.39
N ALA A 217 -18.48 14.55 -30.63
CA ALA A 217 -17.16 13.97 -30.40
C ALA A 217 -16.02 14.74 -31.07
N ASP A 218 -16.18 15.17 -32.33
CA ASP A 218 -15.20 16.02 -33.04
C ASP A 218 -14.90 17.33 -32.31
N LEU A 219 -15.94 18.02 -31.80
CA LEU A 219 -15.78 19.28 -31.08
C LEU A 219 -15.06 19.08 -29.75
N ASP A 220 -15.31 17.97 -29.07
CA ASP A 220 -14.65 17.67 -27.80
C ASP A 220 -13.20 17.26 -28.00
N VAL A 221 -12.88 16.50 -29.06
CA VAL A 221 -11.49 16.22 -29.45
C VAL A 221 -10.72 17.52 -29.72
N GLU A 222 -11.31 18.44 -30.48
CA GLU A 222 -10.71 19.74 -30.77
C GLU A 222 -10.53 20.61 -29.52
N ARG A 223 -11.56 20.65 -28.65
CA ARG A 223 -11.52 21.36 -27.36
C ARG A 223 -10.37 20.84 -26.51
N ILE A 224 -10.30 19.54 -26.28
CA ILE A 224 -9.26 18.92 -25.44
C ILE A 224 -7.88 19.24 -25.99
N CYS A 225 -7.69 19.10 -27.30
CA CYS A 225 -6.44 19.42 -27.97
C CYS A 225 -5.97 20.87 -27.82
N GLN A 226 -6.91 21.81 -27.73
CA GLN A 226 -6.59 23.22 -27.49
C GLN A 226 -6.28 23.46 -26.01
N GLU A 227 -7.10 22.91 -25.12
CA GLU A 227 -7.03 23.12 -23.68
C GLU A 227 -5.72 22.60 -23.08
N ILE A 228 -5.24 21.42 -23.52
CA ILE A 228 -3.99 20.83 -23.00
C ILE A 228 -2.75 21.70 -23.25
N ARG A 229 -2.79 22.71 -24.13
CA ARG A 229 -1.68 23.64 -24.35
C ARG A 229 -1.44 24.58 -23.17
N GLU A 230 -2.46 24.77 -22.33
CA GLU A 230 -2.40 25.67 -21.18
C GLU A 230 -1.88 24.98 -19.91
N TYR A 231 -1.76 23.65 -19.92
CA TYR A 231 -1.40 22.86 -18.76
C TYR A 231 0.08 23.01 -18.40
N GLN A 232 0.38 23.18 -17.11
CA GLN A 232 1.75 23.26 -16.60
C GLN A 232 2.38 21.87 -16.42
N ALA A 233 3.66 21.82 -16.03
CA ALA A 233 4.43 20.58 -15.94
C ALA A 233 4.00 19.67 -14.76
N ASP A 234 3.47 20.26 -13.70
CA ASP A 234 2.97 19.61 -12.49
C ASP A 234 1.46 19.29 -12.57
N GLU A 235 0.75 19.84 -13.56
CA GLU A 235 -0.67 19.59 -13.81
C GLU A 235 -0.91 18.26 -14.54
N LEU A 236 -1.97 17.58 -14.12
CA LEU A 236 -2.44 16.31 -14.64
C LEU A 236 -3.51 16.51 -15.71
N ALA A 237 -3.24 16.07 -16.93
CA ALA A 237 -4.20 16.08 -18.03
C ALA A 237 -4.92 14.73 -18.14
N ALA A 238 -6.11 14.61 -17.57
CA ALA A 238 -6.87 13.36 -17.56
C ALA A 238 -8.28 13.52 -18.12
N PHE A 239 -8.72 12.53 -18.89
CA PHE A 239 -10.05 12.45 -19.50
C PHE A 239 -10.59 11.03 -19.43
N PHE A 240 -11.90 10.90 -19.59
CA PHE A 240 -12.57 9.62 -19.75
C PHE A 240 -13.20 9.49 -21.13
N TYR A 241 -13.26 8.27 -21.64
CA TYR A 241 -13.56 7.99 -23.04
C TYR A 241 -14.38 6.71 -23.16
N HIS A 242 -15.44 6.72 -23.97
CA HIS A 242 -16.20 5.52 -24.25
C HIS A 242 -15.60 4.77 -25.45
N PRO A 243 -15.00 3.57 -25.27
CA PRO A 243 -14.31 2.85 -26.35
C PRO A 243 -15.14 2.62 -27.61
N TYR A 244 -16.46 2.46 -27.44
CA TYR A 244 -17.37 2.21 -28.54
C TYR A 244 -17.45 3.36 -29.55
N LEU A 245 -17.04 4.59 -29.17
CA LEU A 245 -16.96 5.73 -30.09
C LEU A 245 -16.03 5.47 -31.27
N ASP A 246 -15.02 4.62 -31.08
CA ASP A 246 -14.06 4.27 -32.12
C ASP A 246 -14.43 3.01 -32.90
N PHE A 247 -15.48 2.27 -32.52
CA PHE A 247 -15.92 1.06 -33.22
C PHE A 247 -16.32 1.28 -34.68
N PRO A 248 -16.93 2.42 -35.08
CA PRO A 248 -17.21 2.73 -36.49
C PRO A 248 -15.95 2.93 -37.35
N PHE A 249 -14.81 3.26 -36.74
CA PHE A 249 -13.53 3.48 -37.43
C PHE A 249 -12.71 2.20 -37.61
N ILE A 250 -13.21 1.08 -37.08
CA ILE A 250 -12.56 -0.22 -37.17
C ILE A 250 -13.39 -1.12 -38.08
N THR A 251 -12.82 -1.48 -39.22
CA THR A 251 -13.47 -2.32 -40.23
C THR A 251 -12.67 -3.57 -40.51
N LYS A 252 -13.36 -4.68 -40.77
CA LYS A 252 -12.75 -5.92 -41.24
C LYS A 252 -13.12 -6.12 -42.71
N SER A 253 -12.12 -6.24 -43.57
CA SER A 253 -12.31 -6.52 -44.99
C SER A 253 -12.82 -7.95 -45.23
N GLN A 254 -13.35 -8.22 -46.42
CA GLN A 254 -13.82 -9.57 -46.79
C GLN A 254 -12.70 -10.62 -46.76
N ASN A 255 -11.43 -10.20 -46.90
CA ASN A 255 -10.27 -11.09 -46.82
C ASN A 255 -9.77 -11.30 -45.38
N GLY A 256 -10.46 -10.70 -44.40
CA GLY A 256 -10.14 -10.81 -42.97
C GLY A 256 -9.14 -9.78 -42.45
N GLU A 257 -8.65 -8.87 -43.30
CA GLU A 257 -7.74 -7.78 -42.91
C GLU A 257 -8.49 -6.73 -42.09
N VAL A 258 -7.89 -6.31 -40.98
CA VAL A 258 -8.46 -5.30 -40.08
C VAL A 258 -7.81 -3.96 -40.37
N SER A 259 -8.62 -2.92 -40.54
CA SER A 259 -8.17 -1.53 -40.66
C SER A 259 -8.77 -0.68 -39.53
N TYR A 260 -7.95 0.21 -38.97
CA TYR A 260 -8.36 1.17 -37.96
C TYR A 260 -7.99 2.58 -38.44
N ASP A 261 -9.00 3.39 -38.78
CA ASP A 261 -8.85 4.70 -39.42
C ASP A 261 -7.97 5.65 -38.58
N GLU A 262 -6.99 6.29 -39.22
CA GLU A 262 -6.09 7.28 -38.59
C GLU A 262 -6.82 8.54 -38.12
N ASN A 263 -8.02 8.81 -38.64
CA ASN A 263 -8.84 9.96 -38.24
C ASN A 263 -9.80 9.66 -37.08
N SER A 264 -9.70 8.48 -36.45
CA SER A 264 -10.53 8.14 -35.30
C SER A 264 -10.32 9.12 -34.13
N TYR A 265 -11.31 9.23 -33.26
CA TYR A 265 -11.27 10.20 -32.16
C TYR A 265 -10.12 9.91 -31.20
N LEU A 266 -9.94 8.63 -30.84
CA LEU A 266 -8.89 8.23 -29.91
C LEU A 266 -7.50 8.50 -30.49
N LYS A 267 -7.25 8.12 -31.76
CA LYS A 267 -5.94 8.33 -32.40
C LYS A 267 -5.57 9.82 -32.46
N ARG A 268 -6.54 10.67 -32.80
CA ARG A 268 -6.37 12.13 -32.82
C ARG A 268 -6.04 12.67 -31.43
N LEU A 269 -6.72 12.22 -30.38
CA LEU A 269 -6.41 12.60 -29.00
C LEU A 269 -5.00 12.19 -28.60
N ILE A 270 -4.63 10.91 -28.74
CA ILE A 270 -3.30 10.42 -28.35
C ILE A 270 -2.18 11.17 -29.10
N SER A 271 -2.33 11.33 -30.41
CA SER A 271 -1.37 12.07 -31.25
C SER A 271 -1.18 13.52 -30.76
N CYS A 272 -2.28 14.17 -30.39
CA CYS A 272 -2.28 15.54 -29.92
C CYS A 272 -1.58 15.71 -28.57
N PHE A 273 -1.86 14.84 -27.60
CA PHE A 273 -1.17 14.84 -26.31
C PHE A 273 0.33 14.62 -26.48
N LYS A 274 0.73 13.63 -27.27
CA LYS A 274 2.15 13.35 -27.54
C LYS A 274 2.86 14.51 -28.22
N LYS A 275 2.20 15.17 -29.18
CA LYS A 275 2.74 16.36 -29.86
C LYS A 275 3.01 17.51 -28.90
N GLU A 276 2.19 17.65 -27.87
CA GLU A 276 2.35 18.65 -26.79
C GLU A 276 3.30 18.16 -25.66
N GLY A 277 3.94 17.00 -25.83
CA GLY A 277 4.96 16.48 -24.91
C GLY A 277 4.40 15.83 -23.64
N PHE A 278 3.12 15.41 -23.64
CA PHE A 278 2.57 14.62 -22.56
C PHE A 278 3.02 13.17 -22.63
N VAL A 279 3.22 12.58 -21.46
CA VAL A 279 3.44 11.15 -21.25
C VAL A 279 2.23 10.59 -20.53
N PHE A 280 1.62 9.56 -21.11
CA PHE A 280 0.56 8.82 -20.42
C PHE A 280 1.21 7.90 -19.38
N VAL A 281 0.69 7.92 -18.16
CA VAL A 281 1.26 7.18 -17.03
C VAL A 281 0.22 6.26 -16.39
N PRO A 282 0.61 5.18 -15.68
CA PRO A 282 -0.31 4.46 -14.80
C PRO A 282 -0.80 5.38 -13.67
N ILE A 283 -2.05 5.25 -13.24
CA ILE A 283 -2.63 6.08 -12.17
C ILE A 283 -1.88 5.94 -10.84
N LEU A 284 -1.36 4.74 -10.55
CA LEU A 284 -0.64 4.46 -9.30
C LEU A 284 0.72 5.14 -9.24
N SER A 285 1.38 5.38 -10.40
CA SER A 285 2.66 6.09 -10.46
C SER A 285 2.62 7.55 -9.98
N LEU A 286 1.43 8.06 -9.65
CA LEU A 286 1.25 9.39 -9.06
C LEU A 286 1.53 9.41 -7.55
N PHE A 287 1.65 8.26 -6.89
CA PHE A 287 1.77 8.13 -5.44
C PHE A 287 2.75 7.02 -5.09
N ASP A 288 3.29 7.08 -3.87
CA ASP A 288 4.06 5.96 -3.31
C ASP A 288 3.16 5.03 -2.50
N PHE A 289 2.09 5.57 -1.90
CA PHE A 289 1.15 4.82 -1.08
C PHE A 289 -0.31 5.12 -1.41
N VAL A 290 -1.19 4.15 -1.15
CA VAL A 290 -2.65 4.33 -1.19
C VAL A 290 -3.27 3.89 0.14
N PRO A 291 -4.07 4.73 0.82
CA PRO A 291 -4.63 4.34 2.10
C PRO A 291 -5.63 3.18 1.93
N ALA A 292 -5.50 2.16 2.75
CA ALA A 292 -6.10 0.85 2.50
C ALA A 292 -7.05 0.40 3.61
N SER A 293 -6.62 0.28 4.86
CA SER A 293 -7.54 -0.20 5.90
C SER A 293 -7.43 0.60 7.19
N ARG A 294 -8.45 0.46 8.04
CA ARG A 294 -8.51 1.04 9.37
C ARG A 294 -9.08 0.02 10.35
N ARG A 295 -8.56 0.02 11.57
CA ARG A 295 -9.13 -0.67 12.74
C ARG A 295 -9.19 0.29 13.92
N THR A 296 -10.37 0.49 14.49
CA THR A 296 -10.59 1.31 15.71
C THR A 296 -10.76 0.41 16.95
N GLY A 297 -10.69 0.98 18.14
CA GLY A 297 -10.85 0.26 19.42
C GLY A 297 -9.75 -0.76 19.73
N PHE A 298 -8.57 -0.62 19.12
CA PHE A 298 -7.51 -1.64 19.17
C PHE A 298 -6.25 -1.12 19.85
N TYR A 299 -5.82 -1.81 20.93
CA TYR A 299 -4.70 -1.45 21.81
C TYR A 299 -4.63 0.07 22.11
N PRO A 300 -5.61 0.63 22.84
CA PRO A 300 -5.55 2.01 23.30
C PRO A 300 -4.30 2.27 24.15
N GLY A 301 -3.90 3.54 24.21
CA GLY A 301 -2.87 4.03 25.12
C GLY A 301 -1.43 3.65 24.74
N THR A 302 -0.48 4.31 25.37
CA THR A 302 0.96 4.17 25.08
C THR A 302 1.67 3.17 26.00
N GLU A 303 0.93 2.49 26.87
CA GLU A 303 1.46 1.51 27.80
C GLU A 303 1.83 0.18 27.13
N ASN A 304 1.19 -0.14 26.02
CA ASN A 304 1.50 -1.32 25.21
C ASN A 304 2.63 -0.98 24.23
N ILE A 305 3.68 -1.80 24.23
CA ILE A 305 4.73 -1.77 23.20
C ILE A 305 4.34 -2.75 22.11
N ILE A 306 4.36 -2.29 20.87
CA ILE A 306 3.93 -3.07 19.70
C ILE A 306 5.12 -3.21 18.77
N PHE A 307 5.24 -4.40 18.19
CA PHE A 307 6.20 -4.74 17.15
C PHE A 307 5.45 -5.34 15.97
N THR A 308 6.03 -5.22 14.78
CA THR A 308 5.64 -5.99 13.61
C THR A 308 6.58 -7.18 13.48
N GLY A 309 6.04 -8.33 13.09
CA GLY A 309 6.82 -9.54 12.86
C GLY A 309 5.97 -10.68 12.33
N ARG A 310 6.60 -11.70 11.77
CA ARG A 310 5.91 -12.90 11.30
C ARG A 310 5.57 -13.79 12.50
N ILE A 311 4.30 -13.82 12.87
CA ILE A 311 3.87 -14.48 14.12
C ILE A 311 3.50 -15.96 13.95
N ASP A 312 3.36 -16.45 12.72
CA ASP A 312 2.98 -17.82 12.38
C ASP A 312 3.54 -18.24 11.00
N ASN A 313 3.19 -19.44 10.52
CA ASN A 313 3.65 -19.95 9.22
C ASN A 313 2.99 -19.27 8.00
N SER A 314 2.18 -18.22 8.19
CA SER A 314 1.71 -17.43 7.06
C SER A 314 2.83 -16.55 6.53
N SER A 315 2.76 -16.16 5.25
CA SER A 315 3.68 -15.17 4.71
C SER A 315 3.45 -13.75 5.24
N LYS A 316 2.41 -13.55 6.09
CA LYS A 316 1.93 -12.23 6.50
C LYS A 316 2.56 -11.79 7.81
N ILE A 317 2.81 -10.50 7.91
CA ILE A 317 3.22 -9.85 9.16
C ILE A 317 2.02 -9.65 10.09
N GLY A 318 2.18 -10.04 11.35
CA GLY A 318 1.27 -9.77 12.45
C GLY A 318 1.84 -8.73 13.42
N LEU A 319 1.20 -8.57 14.56
CA LEU A 319 1.70 -7.76 15.66
C LEU A 319 2.08 -8.63 16.85
N ILE A 320 3.17 -8.27 17.50
CA ILE A 320 3.60 -8.81 18.77
C ILE A 320 3.46 -7.69 19.80
N VAL A 321 2.64 -7.89 20.83
CA VAL A 321 2.32 -6.86 21.81
C VAL A 321 2.82 -7.26 23.19
N TRP A 322 3.55 -6.35 23.82
CA TRP A 322 4.06 -6.51 25.18
C TRP A 322 3.47 -5.48 26.13
N GLN A 323 3.07 -5.94 27.31
CA GLN A 323 2.60 -5.13 28.42
C GLN A 323 3.65 -5.08 29.54
N PRO A 324 4.46 -4.01 29.66
CA PRO A 324 5.55 -3.95 30.62
C PRO A 324 5.12 -4.10 32.08
N ALA A 325 3.93 -3.58 32.41
CA ALA A 325 3.42 -3.57 33.78
C ALA A 325 3.00 -4.97 34.27
N SER A 326 2.44 -5.80 33.39
CA SER A 326 1.98 -7.17 33.71
C SER A 326 3.01 -8.23 33.31
N GLY A 327 3.89 -7.93 32.35
CA GLY A 327 4.75 -8.90 31.68
C GLY A 327 3.99 -9.82 30.73
N ASN A 328 2.82 -9.38 30.24
CA ASN A 328 1.99 -10.19 29.34
C ASN A 328 2.33 -9.90 27.87
N TRP A 329 2.21 -10.95 27.06
CA TRP A 329 2.52 -10.96 25.64
C TRP A 329 1.34 -11.47 24.83
N PHE A 330 1.13 -10.90 23.64
CA PHE A 330 0.05 -11.24 22.72
C PHE A 330 0.59 -11.34 21.30
N LEU A 331 0.08 -12.31 20.54
CA LEU A 331 0.34 -12.47 19.11
C LEU A 331 -0.96 -12.18 18.36
N GLU A 332 -0.94 -11.20 17.48
CA GLU A 332 -2.13 -10.63 16.88
C GLU A 332 -2.03 -10.67 15.37
N PRO A 333 -2.79 -11.55 14.69
CA PRO A 333 -2.89 -11.50 13.25
C PRO A 333 -3.38 -10.12 12.80
N CYS A 334 -2.65 -9.53 11.87
CA CYS A 334 -2.90 -8.16 11.41
C CYS A 334 -3.15 -8.12 9.90
N PRO A 335 -4.20 -8.79 9.38
CA PRO A 335 -4.54 -8.70 7.96
C PRO A 335 -5.23 -7.34 7.69
N LEU A 336 -4.46 -6.27 7.88
CA LEU A 336 -4.88 -4.89 7.68
C LEU A 336 -4.53 -4.38 6.28
N GLU A 337 -4.43 -5.30 5.34
CA GLU A 337 -4.05 -4.96 4.00
C GLU A 337 -4.92 -5.73 3.01
N ASN A 338 -5.87 -5.00 2.46
CA ASN A 338 -6.69 -5.43 1.36
C ASN A 338 -6.77 -4.25 0.42
N TYR A 339 -6.25 -4.44 -0.78
CA TYR A 339 -6.24 -3.44 -1.82
C TYR A 339 -6.79 -4.06 -3.10
N PRO A 340 -7.67 -3.37 -3.85
CA PRO A 340 -8.18 -2.01 -3.59
C PRO A 340 -9.43 -1.94 -2.69
N SER A 341 -9.90 -3.07 -2.17
CA SER A 341 -11.02 -3.12 -1.21
C SER A 341 -10.54 -2.85 0.21
N ARG A 342 -10.93 -1.73 0.79
CA ARG A 342 -10.63 -1.42 2.21
C ARG A 342 -11.34 -2.34 3.21
N GLN A 343 -12.38 -3.02 2.75
CA GLN A 343 -13.16 -3.90 3.59
C GLN A 343 -12.55 -5.30 3.56
N TYR A 344 -11.98 -5.70 4.69
CA TYR A 344 -11.81 -7.10 5.05
C TYR A 344 -13.06 -7.53 5.84
N PRO A 345 -13.47 -8.82 5.90
CA PRO A 345 -14.46 -9.23 6.89
C PRO A 345 -14.03 -8.67 8.25
N LEU A 346 -14.90 -7.88 8.89
CA LEU A 346 -14.71 -7.38 10.25
C LEU A 346 -14.21 -8.54 11.11
N ILE A 347 -12.89 -8.59 11.33
CA ILE A 347 -12.27 -9.71 12.03
C ILE A 347 -12.78 -9.65 13.45
N GLN A 348 -13.24 -10.81 13.92
CA GLN A 348 -13.77 -10.96 15.25
C GLN A 348 -12.79 -10.42 16.27
N ASP A 349 -13.36 -9.68 17.22
CA ASP A 349 -12.80 -8.99 18.38
C ASP A 349 -11.89 -9.83 19.30
N SER A 350 -11.52 -11.05 18.93
CA SER A 350 -10.51 -11.78 19.66
C SER A 350 -9.16 -11.17 19.33
N ALA A 351 -8.74 -10.20 20.13
CA ALA A 351 -7.34 -10.14 20.53
C ALA A 351 -6.86 -11.58 20.70
N GLY A 352 -5.81 -11.96 19.98
CA GLY A 352 -5.16 -13.25 20.13
C GLY A 352 -5.03 -13.57 21.62
N GLY A 353 -5.30 -14.84 21.97
CA GLY A 353 -5.15 -15.27 23.36
C GLY A 353 -3.78 -14.88 23.89
N CYS A 354 -3.68 -14.57 25.19
CA CYS A 354 -2.39 -14.23 25.80
C CYS A 354 -1.36 -15.33 25.49
N ALA A 355 -0.33 -14.98 24.73
CA ALA A 355 0.68 -15.91 24.25
C ALA A 355 1.66 -16.27 25.36
N MET A 356 1.85 -15.37 26.33
CA MET A 356 2.64 -15.62 27.53
C MET A 356 2.31 -14.61 28.64
N GLU A 357 2.31 -15.04 29.90
CA GLU A 357 2.02 -14.19 31.06
C GLU A 357 3.24 -13.99 31.96
N LYS A 358 3.34 -12.80 32.57
CA LYS A 358 4.27 -12.47 33.68
C LYS A 358 5.75 -12.74 33.39
N TRP A 359 6.19 -12.50 32.17
CA TRP A 359 7.60 -12.60 31.79
C TRP A 359 8.16 -11.27 31.34
N ALA A 360 9.44 -11.05 31.67
CA ALA A 360 10.11 -9.76 31.51
C ALA A 360 9.30 -8.60 32.14
N GLN A 361 8.69 -8.81 33.31
CA GLN A 361 7.88 -7.76 33.95
C GLN A 361 8.80 -6.63 34.46
N GLY A 362 8.54 -5.39 34.02
CA GLY A 362 9.32 -4.22 34.45
C GLY A 362 9.82 -3.36 33.29
N LYS A 363 10.34 -2.18 33.61
CA LYS A 363 10.85 -1.19 32.62
C LYS A 363 12.35 -1.36 32.34
N GLU A 364 13.00 -2.29 33.03
CA GLU A 364 14.39 -2.66 32.85
C GLU A 364 14.61 -3.59 31.65
N TRP A 365 13.53 -4.21 31.15
CA TRP A 365 13.53 -5.08 29.99
C TRP A 365 13.28 -4.29 28.71
N THR A 366 14.04 -4.61 27.67
CA THR A 366 13.89 -4.13 26.31
C THR A 366 13.63 -5.34 25.42
N PRO A 367 12.48 -5.41 24.75
CA PRO A 367 12.18 -6.52 23.86
C PRO A 367 12.67 -6.28 22.44
N LEU A 368 12.97 -7.38 21.76
CA LEU A 368 13.44 -7.46 20.39
C LEU A 368 12.77 -8.68 19.72
N ILE A 369 12.48 -8.56 18.44
CA ILE A 369 11.72 -9.53 17.64
C ILE A 369 12.61 -9.99 16.47
N GLY A 370 12.62 -11.29 16.19
CA GLY A 370 13.31 -11.87 15.04
C GLY A 370 13.29 -13.40 15.08
N ASP A 371 13.59 -14.05 13.96
CA ASP A 371 13.66 -15.51 13.81
C ASP A 371 15.01 -16.03 14.31
N PHE A 372 15.19 -16.09 15.63
CA PHE A 372 16.47 -16.50 16.22
C PHE A 372 16.76 -17.99 16.01
N ASN A 373 15.77 -18.82 15.69
CA ASN A 373 15.90 -20.27 15.59
C ASN A 373 15.92 -20.81 14.15
N GLY A 374 15.51 -19.99 13.17
CA GLY A 374 15.56 -20.26 11.74
C GLY A 374 14.37 -21.08 11.25
N ASP A 375 13.22 -21.05 11.95
CA ASP A 375 12.00 -21.76 11.54
C ASP A 375 11.07 -20.90 10.68
N GLY A 376 11.46 -19.64 10.44
CA GLY A 376 10.73 -18.66 9.67
C GLY A 376 9.62 -17.98 10.44
N ILE A 377 9.53 -18.12 11.77
CA ILE A 377 8.59 -17.43 12.65
C ILE A 377 9.39 -16.55 13.63
N ASP A 378 8.97 -15.30 13.80
CA ASP A 378 9.63 -14.40 14.71
C ASP A 378 9.37 -14.80 16.18
N ASP A 379 10.48 -14.93 16.89
CA ASP A 379 10.62 -15.20 18.31
C ASP A 379 10.74 -13.89 19.10
N VAL A 380 10.87 -14.00 20.43
CA VAL A 380 11.06 -12.85 21.33
C VAL A 380 12.35 -12.99 22.12
N VAL A 381 13.22 -11.98 22.04
CA VAL A 381 14.33 -11.76 22.95
C VAL A 381 14.01 -10.59 23.89
N VAL A 382 14.37 -10.72 25.16
CA VAL A 382 14.33 -9.62 26.13
C VAL A 382 15.71 -9.39 26.74
N TRP A 383 16.16 -8.14 26.70
CA TRP A 383 17.42 -7.69 27.26
C TRP A 383 17.19 -6.85 28.52
N ASN A 384 17.88 -7.17 29.60
CA ASN A 384 17.88 -6.38 30.82
C ASN A 384 19.12 -5.48 30.89
N TYR A 385 18.95 -4.18 30.65
CA TYR A 385 20.09 -3.26 30.59
C TYR A 385 20.81 -3.08 31.94
N LEU A 386 20.20 -3.44 33.07
CA LEU A 386 20.80 -3.24 34.40
C LEU A 386 21.85 -4.29 34.73
N ASN A 387 21.61 -5.54 34.35
CA ASN A 387 22.50 -6.67 34.63
C ASN A 387 23.16 -7.25 33.37
N GLY A 388 22.62 -6.96 32.18
CA GLY A 388 23.13 -7.43 30.88
C GLY A 388 22.59 -8.80 30.47
N ASP A 389 21.52 -9.29 31.10
CA ASP A 389 20.95 -10.61 30.81
C ASP A 389 20.10 -10.57 29.52
N TRP A 390 20.22 -11.64 28.73
CA TRP A 390 19.44 -11.85 27.51
C TRP A 390 18.65 -13.16 27.62
N GLN A 391 17.33 -13.08 27.55
CA GLN A 391 16.42 -14.21 27.63
C GLN A 391 15.60 -14.35 26.36
N VAL A 392 15.24 -15.57 25.99
CA VAL A 392 14.53 -15.88 24.74
C VAL A 392 13.27 -16.68 25.02
N ALA A 393 12.20 -16.37 24.30
CA ALA A 393 11.01 -17.19 24.19
C ALA A 393 10.74 -17.50 22.73
N ILE A 394 10.64 -18.80 22.44
CA ILE A 394 10.40 -19.33 21.09
C ILE A 394 8.90 -19.28 20.79
N ASN A 395 8.57 -18.76 19.62
CA ASN A 395 7.23 -18.70 19.07
C ASN A 395 6.95 -19.94 18.21
N ASN A 396 5.78 -20.55 18.39
CA ASN A 396 5.35 -21.69 17.57
C ASN A 396 4.10 -21.40 16.71
N GLY A 397 3.76 -20.12 16.54
CA GLY A 397 2.55 -19.69 15.84
C GLY A 397 1.34 -19.45 16.74
N SER A 398 1.45 -19.68 18.05
CA SER A 398 0.31 -19.53 18.98
C SER A 398 0.72 -19.24 20.43
N VAL A 399 1.89 -19.70 20.88
CA VAL A 399 2.37 -19.53 22.25
C VAL A 399 3.84 -19.15 22.22
N LEU A 400 4.24 -18.25 23.12
CA LEU A 400 5.65 -17.96 23.40
C LEU A 400 6.11 -18.85 24.55
N THR A 401 7.13 -19.67 24.31
CA THR A 401 7.68 -20.59 25.31
C THR A 401 9.09 -20.16 25.65
N PRO A 402 9.39 -19.74 26.90
CA PRO A 402 10.75 -19.47 27.32
C PRO A 402 11.65 -20.65 27.05
N ASP A 403 12.69 -20.44 26.25
CA ASP A 403 13.69 -21.47 26.07
C ASP A 403 14.61 -21.44 27.30
N LEU A 404 14.66 -22.57 27.99
CA LEU A 404 15.53 -22.73 29.15
C LEU A 404 17.00 -22.61 28.77
N GLY A 405 17.37 -22.71 27.48
CA GLY A 405 18.73 -22.55 26.99
C GLY A 405 19.70 -23.43 27.78
N ARG A 406 20.69 -22.81 28.45
CA ARG A 406 21.67 -23.48 29.32
C ARG A 406 21.17 -23.86 30.72
N GLY A 407 19.86 -23.74 30.98
CA GLY A 407 19.20 -24.09 32.23
C GLY A 407 18.82 -22.90 33.14
N ASP A 408 19.08 -21.66 32.71
CA ASP A 408 18.83 -20.41 33.46
C ASP A 408 18.03 -19.35 32.68
N PHE A 409 17.32 -19.76 31.60
CA PHE A 409 16.57 -18.88 30.70
C PHE A 409 17.44 -17.87 29.93
N SER A 410 18.77 -18.06 29.90
CA SER A 410 19.68 -17.13 29.24
C SER A 410 20.38 -17.75 28.03
N TRP A 411 20.20 -17.12 26.86
CA TRP A 411 20.96 -17.43 25.65
C TRP A 411 22.32 -16.71 25.62
N LEU A 412 22.47 -15.64 26.42
CA LEU A 412 23.72 -14.88 26.55
C LEU A 412 23.88 -14.28 27.96
N GLN A 413 24.98 -14.65 28.63
CA GLN A 413 25.38 -14.15 29.97
C GLN A 413 25.79 -12.66 29.92
N PRO A 414 25.84 -11.94 31.07
CA PRO A 414 25.91 -10.47 31.13
C PRO A 414 26.75 -9.77 30.05
N TRP A 415 26.07 -9.13 29.10
CA TRP A 415 26.64 -8.38 27.98
C TRP A 415 25.96 -7.03 27.80
N ALA A 416 26.68 -6.07 27.18
CA ALA A 416 26.17 -4.74 26.86
C ALA A 416 25.53 -4.03 28.06
N ARG A 417 26.12 -4.13 29.26
CA ARG A 417 25.50 -3.61 30.49
C ARG A 417 25.46 -2.07 30.50
N GLY A 418 24.28 -1.51 30.73
CA GLY A 418 24.03 -0.09 30.94
C GLY A 418 23.33 0.60 29.77
N LYS A 419 22.74 1.77 30.03
CA LYS A 419 21.92 2.53 29.06
C LYS A 419 22.69 3.17 27.90
N GLY A 420 24.01 3.04 27.87
CA GLY A 420 24.82 3.52 26.74
C GLY A 420 24.77 2.60 25.52
N TRP A 421 24.29 1.36 25.72
CA TRP A 421 24.10 0.36 24.67
C TRP A 421 22.69 0.41 24.11
N VAL A 422 22.57 0.26 22.79
CA VAL A 422 21.29 0.12 22.07
C VAL A 422 21.32 -1.18 21.29
N PRO A 423 20.34 -2.08 21.49
CA PRO A 423 20.31 -3.36 20.81
C PRO A 423 19.47 -3.35 19.52
N PHE A 424 19.81 -4.23 18.59
CA PHE A 424 19.16 -4.46 17.30
C PHE A 424 19.19 -5.95 16.94
N VAL A 425 18.39 -6.31 15.93
CA VAL A 425 18.22 -7.68 15.43
C VAL A 425 18.32 -7.71 13.91
N GLY A 426 18.89 -8.79 13.36
CA GLY A 426 18.90 -9.11 11.94
C GLY A 426 19.87 -10.26 11.64
N ASP A 427 19.70 -10.95 10.52
CA ASP A 427 20.63 -11.98 10.02
C ASP A 427 21.92 -11.34 9.48
N PHE A 428 22.92 -11.12 10.32
CA PHE A 428 24.13 -10.39 9.92
C PHE A 428 25.14 -11.29 9.19
N ASP A 429 25.08 -12.62 9.37
CA ASP A 429 25.99 -13.56 8.72
C ASP A 429 25.42 -14.32 7.50
N GLY A 430 24.12 -14.21 7.28
CA GLY A 430 23.40 -14.75 6.13
C GLY A 430 23.10 -16.24 6.27
N ASP A 431 23.02 -16.76 7.51
CA ASP A 431 22.74 -18.17 7.77
C ASP A 431 21.25 -18.50 7.92
N GLY A 432 20.39 -17.49 7.79
CA GLY A 432 18.94 -17.57 7.89
C GLY A 432 18.41 -17.53 9.33
N LYS A 433 19.23 -17.13 10.31
CA LYS A 433 18.81 -16.86 11.69
C LYS A 433 19.12 -15.43 12.04
N ASP A 434 18.20 -14.81 12.77
CA ASP A 434 18.45 -13.49 13.30
C ASP A 434 19.46 -13.53 14.45
N ASP A 435 20.34 -12.52 14.46
CA ASP A 435 21.41 -12.33 15.43
C ASP A 435 21.14 -11.13 16.33
N ILE A 436 22.01 -10.91 17.32
CA ILE A 436 21.97 -9.72 18.17
C ILE A 436 23.11 -8.77 17.82
N LEU A 437 22.79 -7.50 17.60
CA LEU A 437 23.74 -6.40 17.48
C LEU A 437 23.54 -5.42 18.64
N VAL A 438 24.63 -4.91 19.20
CA VAL A 438 24.60 -3.79 20.15
C VAL A 438 25.54 -2.67 19.72
N TRP A 439 25.06 -1.44 19.85
CA TRP A 439 25.80 -0.22 19.55
C TRP A 439 26.08 0.58 20.82
N ASP A 440 27.34 0.94 21.06
CA ASP A 440 27.71 1.89 22.11
C ASP A 440 27.64 3.33 21.57
N THR A 441 26.58 4.03 21.97
CA THR A 441 26.31 5.43 21.59
C THR A 441 27.48 6.39 21.84
N GLY A 442 28.30 6.13 22.86
CA GLY A 442 29.40 7.02 23.24
C GLY A 442 30.68 6.82 22.44
N THR A 443 30.92 5.60 21.95
CA THR A 443 32.17 5.24 21.27
C THR A 443 31.98 4.89 19.79
N GLY A 444 30.75 4.63 19.35
CA GLY A 444 30.44 4.11 18.01
C GLY A 444 30.99 2.71 17.78
N ILE A 445 31.07 1.89 18.83
CA ILE A 445 31.45 0.48 18.73
C ILE A 445 30.19 -0.35 18.48
N TRP A 446 30.27 -1.21 17.46
CA TRP A 446 29.21 -2.12 17.02
C TRP A 446 29.64 -3.56 17.27
N GLN A 447 28.86 -4.29 18.06
CA GLN A 447 29.20 -5.64 18.49
C GLN A 447 28.10 -6.63 18.15
N VAL A 448 28.47 -7.76 17.55
CA VAL A 448 27.53 -8.80 17.11
C VAL A 448 27.71 -10.07 17.93
N ALA A 449 26.59 -10.69 18.29
CA ALA A 449 26.50 -12.04 18.80
C ALA A 449 25.54 -12.84 17.91
N LEU A 450 26.11 -13.75 17.14
CA LEU A 450 25.46 -14.61 16.16
C LEU A 450 24.60 -15.69 16.83
N SER A 451 23.44 -16.01 16.26
CA SER A 451 22.60 -17.10 16.72
C SER A 451 23.03 -18.44 16.13
N ASP A 452 23.14 -19.48 16.96
CA ASP A 452 23.24 -20.87 16.47
C ASP A 452 21.88 -21.62 16.50
N GLY A 453 20.79 -20.89 16.75
CA GLY A 453 19.44 -21.40 16.96
C GLY A 453 19.17 -21.94 18.36
N ARG A 454 20.13 -21.84 19.29
CA ARG A 454 19.98 -22.26 20.70
C ARG A 454 20.64 -21.31 21.70
N GLN A 455 21.55 -20.46 21.24
CA GLN A 455 22.29 -19.49 22.03
C GLN A 455 22.94 -18.45 21.11
N PHE A 456 23.36 -17.33 21.69
CA PHE A 456 24.14 -16.32 20.97
C PHE A 456 25.64 -16.48 21.21
N LEU A 457 26.46 -16.35 20.16
CA LEU A 457 27.91 -16.56 20.14
C LEU A 457 28.65 -15.49 19.29
N PRO A 458 29.89 -15.14 19.62
CA PRO A 458 30.66 -15.59 20.77
C PRO A 458 30.19 -14.90 22.06
N SER A 459 30.34 -15.58 23.20
CA SER A 459 30.19 -14.91 24.49
C SER A 459 31.21 -13.76 24.60
N PRO A 460 30.85 -12.61 25.20
CA PRO A 460 31.71 -11.43 25.25
C PRO A 460 33.08 -11.72 25.87
N GLY A 461 34.13 -11.08 25.33
CA GLY A 461 35.50 -11.15 25.88
C GLY A 461 36.54 -11.93 25.05
N ARG A 462 36.20 -12.44 23.86
CA ARG A 462 37.15 -13.12 22.94
C ARG A 462 37.76 -12.25 21.83
N GLY A 463 37.21 -11.06 21.59
CA GLY A 463 37.77 -10.03 20.69
C GLY A 463 37.35 -10.12 19.22
N ASP A 464 36.53 -11.12 18.88
CA ASP A 464 35.98 -11.41 17.55
C ASP A 464 34.53 -10.92 17.35
N PHE A 465 33.94 -10.26 18.36
CA PHE A 465 32.57 -9.76 18.34
C PHE A 465 32.46 -8.28 17.93
N ILE A 466 33.56 -7.52 17.83
CA ILE A 466 33.52 -6.12 17.39
C ILE A 466 33.58 -6.09 15.86
N TRP A 467 32.49 -5.65 15.23
CA TRP A 467 32.34 -5.67 13.78
C TRP A 467 32.59 -4.30 13.14
N LEU A 468 32.47 -3.21 13.91
CA LEU A 468 32.82 -1.85 13.47
C LEU A 468 33.13 -0.95 14.68
N GLU A 469 34.07 -0.02 14.53
CA GLU A 469 34.46 0.93 15.56
C GLU A 469 34.49 2.36 15.03
N GLY A 470 34.11 3.33 15.87
CA GLY A 470 34.22 4.76 15.56
C GLY A 470 33.30 5.24 14.43
N TRP A 471 32.22 4.51 14.15
CA TRP A 471 31.25 4.85 13.11
C TRP A 471 29.92 5.25 13.74
N ALA A 472 29.32 6.33 13.23
CA ALA A 472 28.12 6.96 13.79
C ALA A 472 28.26 7.18 15.31
N VAL A 473 29.28 7.93 15.72
CA VAL A 473 29.58 8.21 17.15
C VAL A 473 28.69 9.37 17.62
N GLY A 474 27.98 9.20 18.73
CA GLY A 474 27.19 10.25 19.36
C GLY A 474 25.68 10.01 19.31
N SER A 475 24.96 10.69 20.20
CA SER A 475 23.50 10.53 20.37
C SER A 475 22.67 11.19 19.27
N GLU A 476 23.31 11.97 18.39
CA GLU A 476 22.69 12.58 17.21
C GLU A 476 22.45 11.57 16.09
N TRP A 477 23.08 10.39 16.13
CA TRP A 477 22.86 9.33 15.14
C TRP A 477 21.73 8.41 15.58
N VAL A 478 20.88 8.05 14.62
CA VAL A 478 19.76 7.12 14.76
C VAL A 478 20.04 5.89 13.89
N PRO A 479 20.47 4.76 14.49
CA PRO A 479 20.67 3.52 13.75
C PRO A 479 19.39 2.79 13.39
N MET A 480 19.42 2.08 12.26
CA MET A 480 18.44 1.07 11.84
C MET A 480 19.16 -0.09 11.13
N ILE A 481 18.44 -1.21 10.95
CA ILE A 481 18.91 -2.45 10.32
C ILE A 481 18.03 -2.76 9.11
N GLY A 482 18.62 -3.30 8.04
CA GLY A 482 17.95 -3.81 6.84
C GLY A 482 18.94 -4.36 5.82
N ASP A 483 18.49 -5.14 4.85
CA ASP A 483 19.31 -5.63 3.73
C ASP A 483 19.31 -4.58 2.61
N PHE A 484 20.24 -3.63 2.64
CA PHE A 484 20.21 -2.49 1.71
C PHE A 484 20.76 -2.84 0.32
N ASN A 485 21.29 -4.05 0.12
CA ASN A 485 21.91 -4.48 -1.13
C ASN A 485 21.35 -5.77 -1.75
N GLY A 486 20.40 -6.41 -1.08
CA GLY A 486 19.68 -7.61 -1.53
C GLY A 486 20.54 -8.87 -1.51
N ASP A 487 21.58 -8.95 -0.69
CA ASP A 487 22.46 -10.13 -0.60
C ASP A 487 22.05 -11.15 0.48
N GLY A 488 20.92 -10.89 1.14
CA GLY A 488 20.33 -11.70 2.18
C GLY A 488 20.97 -11.52 3.56
N LYS A 489 21.83 -10.50 3.75
CA LYS A 489 22.36 -10.12 5.07
C LYS A 489 21.81 -8.78 5.50
N SER A 490 21.55 -8.68 6.80
CA SER A 490 21.27 -7.41 7.45
C SER A 490 22.53 -6.54 7.46
N ASP A 491 22.37 -5.29 7.02
CA ASP A 491 23.35 -4.22 7.06
C ASP A 491 22.99 -3.21 8.17
N ILE A 492 23.85 -2.21 8.39
CA ILE A 492 23.55 -1.09 9.30
C ILE A 492 23.44 0.22 8.54
N VAL A 493 22.43 1.02 8.88
CA VAL A 493 22.29 2.42 8.46
C VAL A 493 22.25 3.33 9.68
N ALA A 494 22.82 4.52 9.58
CA ALA A 494 22.72 5.56 10.59
C ALA A 494 22.30 6.88 9.94
N TRP A 495 21.26 7.49 10.51
CA TRP A 495 20.71 8.78 10.09
C TRP A 495 21.02 9.85 11.13
N ASN A 496 21.44 11.04 10.69
CA ASN A 496 21.64 12.20 11.54
C ASN A 496 20.56 13.27 11.24
N PRO A 497 19.50 13.40 12.07
CA PRO A 497 18.45 14.41 11.89
C PRO A 497 18.95 15.86 11.83
N ASP A 498 20.06 16.20 12.50
CA ASP A 498 20.57 17.58 12.52
C ASP A 498 21.16 18.01 11.16
N THR A 499 21.69 17.06 10.40
CA THR A 499 22.34 17.28 9.09
C THR A 499 21.55 16.73 7.91
N GLY A 500 20.64 15.79 8.16
CA GLY A 500 19.97 15.00 7.12
C GLY A 500 20.89 14.02 6.40
N GLU A 501 22.03 13.65 6.99
CA GLU A 501 22.97 12.66 6.43
C GLU A 501 22.54 11.23 6.78
N TRP A 502 22.65 10.34 5.79
CA TRP A 502 22.42 8.91 5.89
C TRP A 502 23.69 8.17 5.48
N ARG A 503 24.16 7.27 6.34
CA ARG A 503 25.37 6.48 6.11
C ARG A 503 25.04 5.00 6.26
N VAL A 504 25.57 4.17 5.38
CA VAL A 504 25.39 2.72 5.42
C VAL A 504 26.75 2.03 5.56
N ALA A 505 26.78 0.93 6.33
CA ALA A 505 27.88 0.00 6.35
C ALA A 505 27.37 -1.43 6.12
N MET A 506 27.89 -2.05 5.07
CA MET A 506 27.44 -3.35 4.58
C MET A 506 28.01 -4.49 5.42
N SER A 507 27.20 -5.49 5.75
CA SER A 507 27.71 -6.73 6.31
C SER A 507 28.42 -7.55 5.23
N ASN A 508 29.49 -8.23 5.63
CA ASN A 508 30.09 -9.30 4.82
C ASN A 508 30.06 -10.66 5.53
N GLY A 509 29.23 -10.77 6.56
CA GLY A 509 29.09 -11.93 7.45
C GLY A 509 30.21 -12.11 8.47
N SER A 510 31.07 -11.10 8.65
CA SER A 510 32.07 -11.11 9.73
C SER A 510 32.44 -9.73 10.28
N ARG A 511 32.01 -8.66 9.60
CA ARG A 511 32.19 -7.25 9.98
C ARG A 511 31.26 -6.37 9.16
N PHE A 512 31.06 -5.14 9.60
CA PHE A 512 30.44 -4.10 8.78
C PHE A 512 31.51 -3.29 8.04
N VAL A 513 31.24 -2.95 6.78
CA VAL A 513 32.16 -2.24 5.89
C VAL A 513 31.45 -1.00 5.35
N PRO A 514 31.80 0.20 5.84
CA PRO A 514 31.34 1.45 5.24
C PRO A 514 31.73 1.53 3.76
N GLU A 515 30.92 2.20 2.96
CA GLU A 515 31.13 2.29 1.52
C GLU A 515 32.55 2.75 1.15
N GLY A 516 33.20 2.00 0.25
CA GLY A 516 34.59 2.26 -0.17
C GLY A 516 35.62 2.20 0.97
N GLY A 517 35.27 1.63 2.12
CA GLY A 517 36.07 1.62 3.34
C GLY A 517 36.17 2.98 4.02
N LYS A 518 35.28 3.93 3.70
CA LYS A 518 35.29 5.30 4.22
C LYS A 518 34.19 5.46 5.28
N PRO A 519 34.54 5.68 6.56
CA PRO A 519 33.56 5.81 7.65
C PRO A 519 32.57 6.98 7.50
N ASP A 520 32.89 7.95 6.64
CA ASP A 520 32.17 9.19 6.39
C ASP A 520 31.49 9.21 5.00
N ALA A 521 31.41 8.07 4.30
CA ALA A 521 30.61 7.96 3.10
C ALA A 521 29.12 8.20 3.40
N VAL A 522 28.49 9.04 2.59
CA VAL A 522 27.09 9.43 2.72
C VAL A 522 26.33 8.88 1.52
N TRP A 523 25.33 8.04 1.80
CA TRP A 523 24.43 7.46 0.81
C TRP A 523 23.35 8.44 0.35
N LEU A 524 22.90 9.30 1.27
CA LEU A 524 21.90 10.33 1.00
C LEU A 524 22.06 11.49 1.99
N GLY A 525 21.92 12.73 1.51
CA GLY A 525 21.85 13.91 2.37
C GLY A 525 22.09 15.23 1.62
N PRO A 526 21.53 16.36 2.12
CA PRO A 526 20.59 16.45 3.23
C PRO A 526 19.18 15.97 2.83
N TRP A 527 18.59 15.07 3.61
CA TRP A 527 17.21 14.60 3.44
C TRP A 527 16.63 14.18 4.80
N ALA A 528 15.33 14.43 5.01
CA ALA A 528 14.66 14.31 6.32
C ALA A 528 15.42 15.08 7.42
N LEU A 529 15.60 16.39 7.24
CA LEU A 529 16.29 17.24 8.22
C LEU A 529 15.32 17.66 9.32
N GLY A 530 15.67 17.38 10.57
CA GLY A 530 14.91 17.72 11.77
C GLY A 530 14.52 16.51 12.64
N THR A 531 14.49 16.70 13.96
CA THR A 531 14.14 15.66 14.94
C THR A 531 12.65 15.31 14.96
N GLU A 532 11.82 16.06 14.25
CA GLU A 532 10.39 15.77 14.06
C GLU A 532 10.13 14.60 13.11
N TRP A 533 11.12 14.21 12.32
CA TRP A 533 11.03 13.04 11.45
C TRP A 533 11.26 11.75 12.25
N LYS A 534 10.55 10.70 11.87
CA LYS A 534 10.80 9.31 12.26
C LYS A 534 11.17 8.53 11.01
N ALA A 535 12.10 7.59 11.14
CA ALA A 535 12.57 6.76 10.04
C ALA A 535 12.20 5.30 10.26
N LEU A 536 11.85 4.61 9.18
CA LEU A 536 11.53 3.18 9.13
C LEU A 536 12.24 2.55 7.92
N VAL A 537 12.40 1.23 7.98
CA VAL A 537 13.07 0.42 6.96
C VAL A 537 12.11 -0.67 6.45
N GLY A 538 12.27 -1.07 5.20
CA GLY A 538 11.56 -2.21 4.60
C GLY A 538 11.63 -2.17 3.07
N ASP A 539 11.36 -3.29 2.42
CA ASP A 539 11.32 -3.42 0.96
C ASP A 539 9.96 -2.93 0.40
N PHE A 540 9.85 -1.65 0.05
CA PHE A 540 8.55 -1.05 -0.35
C PHE A 540 8.24 -1.25 -1.83
N ASN A 541 9.24 -1.53 -2.69
CA ASN A 541 9.02 -1.83 -4.11
C ASN A 541 9.09 -3.34 -4.41
N GLY A 542 9.50 -4.16 -3.45
CA GLY A 542 9.64 -5.61 -3.54
C GLY A 542 10.91 -6.05 -4.27
N ASP A 543 11.89 -5.18 -4.50
CA ASP A 543 13.07 -5.50 -5.31
C ASP A 543 14.11 -6.39 -4.59
N GLY A 544 13.89 -6.65 -3.31
CA GLY A 544 14.76 -7.42 -2.42
C GLY A 544 15.78 -6.59 -1.66
N CYS A 545 15.88 -5.29 -1.92
CA CYS A 545 16.62 -4.34 -1.09
C CYS A 545 15.65 -3.61 -0.16
N ASP A 546 16.00 -3.49 1.11
CA ASP A 546 15.27 -2.61 2.01
C ASP A 546 15.50 -1.14 1.64
N ASP A 547 14.42 -0.36 1.67
CA ASP A 547 14.42 1.08 1.44
C ASP A 547 14.21 1.86 2.73
N ILE A 548 14.20 3.19 2.62
CA ILE A 548 13.93 4.10 3.71
C ILE A 548 12.59 4.82 3.52
N VAL A 549 11.76 4.79 4.55
CA VAL A 549 10.60 5.68 4.70
C VAL A 549 10.83 6.62 5.87
N VAL A 550 10.50 7.89 5.68
CA VAL A 550 10.45 8.87 6.76
C VAL A 550 9.06 9.46 6.89
N VAL A 551 8.68 9.78 8.12
CA VAL A 551 7.41 10.44 8.43
C VAL A 551 7.59 11.58 9.41
N ASN A 552 6.92 12.70 9.15
CA ASN A 552 6.64 13.73 10.16
C ASN A 552 5.25 13.46 10.76
N PRO A 553 5.14 12.93 12.00
CA PRO A 553 3.86 12.53 12.59
C PRO A 553 2.89 13.70 12.78
N ASP A 554 3.39 14.88 13.15
CA ASP A 554 2.57 16.07 13.37
C ASP A 554 1.82 16.50 12.09
N ARG A 555 2.46 16.29 10.94
CA ARG A 555 1.95 16.66 9.63
C ARG A 555 1.29 15.51 8.88
N GLY A 556 1.61 14.27 9.23
CA GLY A 556 1.26 13.11 8.40
C GLY A 556 1.93 13.19 7.03
N GLU A 557 3.19 13.65 6.99
CA GLU A 557 3.98 13.78 5.76
C GLU A 557 4.93 12.59 5.65
N TRP A 558 4.71 11.73 4.66
CA TRP A 558 5.51 10.52 4.41
C TRP A 558 6.30 10.67 3.12
N GLN A 559 7.57 10.25 3.13
CA GLN A 559 8.46 10.29 1.98
C GLN A 559 9.28 8.99 1.91
N VAL A 560 9.58 8.55 0.69
CA VAL A 560 10.33 7.32 0.43
C VAL A 560 11.64 7.63 -0.28
N ALA A 561 12.70 6.92 0.06
CA ALA A 561 13.92 6.85 -0.70
C ALA A 561 14.30 5.39 -0.95
N LEU A 562 14.24 4.98 -2.22
CA LEU A 562 14.51 3.61 -2.66
C LEU A 562 16.01 3.31 -2.60
N SER A 563 16.37 2.11 -2.16
CA SER A 563 17.73 1.60 -2.29
C SER A 563 17.98 1.11 -3.72
N ASN A 564 19.24 1.14 -4.14
CA ASN A 564 19.69 0.47 -5.36
C ASN A 564 20.96 -0.36 -5.12
N GLY A 565 21.23 -0.70 -3.85
CA GLY A 565 22.42 -1.44 -3.42
C GLY A 565 23.69 -0.61 -3.26
N ASP A 566 23.68 0.68 -3.63
CA ASP A 566 24.81 1.58 -3.39
C ASP A 566 24.45 2.98 -2.87
N HIS A 567 23.23 3.46 -3.07
CA HIS A 567 22.74 4.75 -2.58
C HIS A 567 21.23 4.67 -2.27
N PHE A 568 20.72 5.70 -1.58
CA PHE A 568 19.27 5.92 -1.50
C PHE A 568 18.83 7.01 -2.48
N ARG A 569 17.68 6.82 -3.14
CA ARG A 569 17.11 7.78 -4.09
C ARG A 569 15.68 8.13 -3.71
N PRO A 570 15.43 9.37 -3.25
CA PRO A 570 14.07 9.85 -3.01
C PRO A 570 13.20 9.69 -4.26
N THR A 571 12.00 9.15 -4.10
CA THR A 571 11.01 8.97 -5.19
C THR A 571 10.56 10.32 -5.76
N GLY A 572 10.58 11.36 -4.91
CA GLY A 572 10.10 12.71 -5.22
C GLY A 572 8.57 12.86 -5.09
N ASN A 573 7.86 11.76 -4.83
CA ASN A 573 6.47 11.81 -4.41
C ASN A 573 6.41 12.05 -2.89
N VAL A 574 5.39 12.77 -2.45
CA VAL A 574 5.14 13.01 -1.02
C VAL A 574 3.73 12.54 -0.73
N PHE A 575 3.60 11.60 0.19
CA PHE A 575 2.30 11.10 0.64
C PHE A 575 1.84 11.92 1.84
N TYR A 576 1.01 12.93 1.57
CA TYR A 576 0.60 13.96 2.53
C TYR A 576 -0.74 14.60 2.15
N PRO A 577 -1.56 15.04 3.12
CA PRO A 577 -1.49 14.70 4.55
C PRO A 577 -2.14 13.35 4.80
N TRP A 578 -1.46 12.43 5.51
CA TRP A 578 -2.09 11.18 5.93
C TRP A 578 -1.65 10.77 7.32
N ALA A 579 -2.64 10.38 8.13
CA ALA A 579 -2.40 9.89 9.48
C ALA A 579 -1.67 10.90 10.39
N ALA A 580 -1.94 12.20 10.21
CA ALA A 580 -1.37 13.25 11.05
C ALA A 580 -1.88 13.16 12.50
N ASP A 581 -0.97 12.99 13.45
CA ASP A 581 -1.21 12.97 14.89
C ASP A 581 0.16 12.98 15.63
N PRO A 582 0.40 13.92 16.56
CA PRO A 582 1.65 13.99 17.32
C PRO A 582 1.99 12.71 18.12
N ASP A 583 0.97 11.97 18.56
CA ASP A 583 1.14 10.72 19.31
C ASP A 583 1.25 9.49 18.39
N MET A 584 1.24 9.68 17.06
CA MET A 584 1.30 8.58 16.09
C MET A 584 2.60 7.80 16.20
N GLN A 585 2.46 6.47 16.22
CA GLN A 585 3.57 5.52 16.16
C GLN A 585 3.55 4.82 14.80
N PRO A 586 4.59 5.01 13.96
CA PRO A 586 4.66 4.40 12.65
C PRO A 586 5.24 2.98 12.73
N TYR A 587 4.80 2.11 11.82
CA TYR A 587 5.30 0.76 11.61
C TYR A 587 5.30 0.43 10.12
N THR A 588 6.08 -0.59 9.74
CA THR A 588 6.17 -1.11 8.37
C THR A 588 6.10 -2.63 8.39
N GLY A 589 5.70 -3.23 7.27
CA GLY A 589 5.67 -4.68 7.10
C GLY A 589 4.85 -5.13 5.90
N ASP A 590 5.10 -6.36 5.44
CA ASP A 590 4.28 -7.04 4.43
C ASP A 590 3.04 -7.68 5.10
N PHE A 591 1.99 -6.88 5.30
CA PHE A 591 0.80 -7.31 6.05
C PHE A 591 -0.14 -8.21 5.23
N ASN A 592 0.01 -8.25 3.90
CA ASN A 592 -0.80 -9.08 3.00
C ASN A 592 -0.04 -10.31 2.45
N GLY A 593 1.29 -10.36 2.56
CA GLY A 593 2.17 -11.41 2.06
C GLY A 593 2.46 -11.34 0.56
N ASP A 594 2.44 -10.16 -0.05
CA ASP A 594 2.66 -9.94 -1.49
C ASP A 594 4.11 -9.62 -1.87
N GLY A 595 4.99 -9.52 -0.88
CA GLY A 595 6.41 -9.21 -1.05
C GLY A 595 6.72 -7.73 -1.12
N THR A 596 5.76 -6.83 -0.83
CA THR A 596 5.99 -5.40 -0.67
C THR A 596 5.58 -4.93 0.72
N TYR A 597 6.33 -3.99 1.28
CA TYR A 597 6.03 -3.42 2.59
C TYR A 597 4.97 -2.33 2.47
N ALA A 598 4.02 -2.35 3.40
CA ALA A 598 3.07 -1.26 3.62
C ALA A 598 3.47 -0.42 4.84
N ILE A 599 2.87 0.77 4.96
CA ILE A 599 3.02 1.64 6.14
C ILE A 599 1.78 1.54 7.04
N MET A 600 2.01 1.57 8.34
CA MET A 600 0.97 1.56 9.37
C MET A 600 1.18 2.70 10.35
N ALA A 601 0.12 3.45 10.64
CA ALA A 601 0.07 4.50 11.64
C ALA A 601 -0.83 4.07 12.80
N ARG A 602 -0.24 3.88 13.97
CA ARG A 602 -0.99 3.66 15.21
C ARG A 602 -1.26 4.98 15.89
N HIS A 603 -2.52 5.22 16.22
CA HIS A 603 -3.01 6.34 17.01
C HIS A 603 -3.49 5.85 18.38
N PRO A 604 -2.66 5.90 19.43
CA PRO A 604 -3.00 5.31 20.73
C PRO A 604 -4.26 5.91 21.38
N ASN A 605 -4.53 7.18 21.10
CA ASN A 605 -5.59 7.96 21.75
C ASN A 605 -6.82 8.18 20.86
N LEU A 606 -6.69 8.01 19.54
CA LEU A 606 -7.79 8.20 18.59
C LEU A 606 -8.73 7.00 18.64
N ARG A 607 -10.03 7.24 18.84
CA ARG A 607 -11.10 6.22 18.86
C ARG A 607 -10.75 4.99 19.69
N ASN A 608 -10.19 5.21 20.89
CA ASN A 608 -9.76 4.15 21.82
C ASN A 608 -8.71 3.20 21.21
N GLY A 609 -7.74 3.77 20.49
CA GLY A 609 -6.69 3.05 19.77
C GLY A 609 -7.12 2.79 18.33
N THR A 610 -6.39 3.37 17.37
CA THR A 610 -6.63 3.15 15.93
C THR A 610 -5.37 2.70 15.23
N LEU A 611 -5.49 1.77 14.29
CA LEU A 611 -4.47 1.43 13.30
C LEU A 611 -4.98 1.83 11.92
N ASP A 612 -4.21 2.64 11.22
CA ASP A 612 -4.43 3.04 9.83
C ASP A 612 -3.32 2.46 8.97
N VAL A 613 -3.65 1.83 7.84
CA VAL A 613 -2.67 1.23 6.91
C VAL A 613 -2.79 1.86 5.53
N ALA A 614 -1.66 2.10 4.89
CA ALA A 614 -1.56 2.44 3.47
C ALA A 614 -0.60 1.48 2.77
N VAL A 615 -1.02 0.93 1.64
CA VAL A 615 -0.22 -0.01 0.85
C VAL A 615 0.76 0.72 -0.02
N SER A 616 1.95 0.14 -0.20
CA SER A 616 2.85 0.60 -1.24
C SER A 616 2.24 0.33 -2.61
N VAL A 617 2.44 1.27 -3.54
CA VAL A 617 2.13 1.10 -4.95
C VAL A 617 3.36 1.43 -5.82
N LEU A 618 4.55 1.36 -5.22
CA LEU A 618 5.82 1.51 -5.90
C LEU A 618 6.09 0.28 -6.76
N ASP A 619 6.55 0.53 -7.99
CA ASP A 619 7.01 -0.53 -8.89
C ASP A 619 8.53 -0.74 -8.70
N LYS A 620 8.99 -1.97 -9.01
CA LYS A 620 10.41 -2.35 -9.08
C LYS A 620 11.18 -1.62 -10.18
#